data_AF-A0A1W2FWL0-F1
#
_entry.id   AF-A0A1W2FWL0-F1
#
_cell.length_a   1.000
_cell.length_b   1.000
_cell.length_c   1.000
_cell.angle_alpha   90.00
_cell.angle_beta   90.00
_cell.angle_gamma   90.00
#
_symmetry.space_group_name_H-M   'P 1'
#
loop_
_entity.id
_entity.type
_entity.pdbx_description
1 polymer ?
#
loop_
_entity_poly.entity_id
_entity_poly.type
_entity_poly.pdbx_seq_one_letter_code
_entity_poly.pdbx_strand_id
1 'polypeptide(L)'
;MEKLRELHYDRVIACTGFRFDASVFDDGCRPALVIKDRFPEQNVPGLYFAGTLTQQRDFKKSTSGFIHGFRYGVRALYRILTTRYHGESWPAATVEPTQDAISDAIIARVNVSSALWQQFSVLGDVVTVDGDTALYQDEVPIAYVADGGFGPARHRFVVNLEYGAGHDSVDPFDISVSRPAENDAANAHDSAYLHPVVRYYRDGQLAVFVKECLA
;
A
#
# COMPACT_ATOMS: atom_id res chain seq x y z
N MET A 1 41.91 -23.97 -2.67
CA MET A 1 40.97 -24.98 -3.20
C MET A 1 39.97 -25.29 -2.10
N GLU A 2 38.69 -24.95 -2.33
CA GLU A 2 37.61 -25.40 -1.45
C GLU A 2 37.51 -26.93 -1.57
N LYS A 3 37.55 -27.65 -0.44
CA LYS A 3 37.46 -29.11 -0.46
C LYS A 3 36.03 -29.51 -0.84
N LEU A 4 35.88 -30.18 -1.97
CA LEU A 4 34.63 -30.81 -2.35
C LEU A 4 34.23 -31.80 -1.25
N ARG A 5 32.98 -31.72 -0.79
CA ARG A 5 32.43 -32.62 0.22
C ARG A 5 31.34 -33.46 -0.42
N GLU A 6 31.58 -34.75 -0.52
CA GLU A 6 30.59 -35.71 -1.03
C GLU A 6 29.68 -36.14 0.12
N LEU A 7 28.37 -36.11 -0.14
CA LEU A 7 27.32 -36.43 0.83
C LEU A 7 26.33 -37.38 0.15
N HIS A 8 25.93 -38.44 0.84
CA HIS A 8 24.98 -39.43 0.30
C HIS A 8 23.57 -39.15 0.83
N TYR A 9 22.61 -39.00 -0.09
CA TYR A 9 21.18 -38.78 0.20
C TYR A 9 20.32 -39.66 -0.72
N ASP A 10 19.20 -40.18 -0.22
CA ASP A 10 18.25 -40.94 -1.03
C ASP A 10 17.41 -40.04 -1.96
N ARG A 11 17.11 -38.81 -1.50
CA ARG A 11 16.32 -37.81 -2.21
C ARG A 11 16.81 -36.41 -1.86
N VAL A 12 16.79 -35.52 -2.85
CA VAL A 12 17.09 -34.10 -2.71
C VAL A 12 15.91 -33.31 -3.23
N ILE A 13 15.35 -32.41 -2.42
CA ILE A 13 14.26 -31.52 -2.81
C ILE A 13 14.81 -30.09 -2.88
N ALA A 14 14.81 -29.51 -4.07
CA ALA A 14 15.28 -28.15 -4.29
C ALA A 14 14.16 -27.12 -4.03
N CYS A 15 14.12 -26.55 -2.82
CA CYS A 15 13.20 -25.48 -2.44
C CYS A 15 13.78 -24.09 -2.76
N THR A 16 14.34 -23.91 -3.96
CA THR A 16 15.11 -22.70 -4.35
C THR A 16 14.27 -21.52 -4.83
N GLY A 17 12.94 -21.61 -4.71
CA GLY A 17 12.00 -20.56 -5.12
C GLY A 17 11.66 -20.56 -6.61
N PHE A 18 11.16 -19.42 -7.09
CA PHE A 18 10.62 -19.25 -8.45
C PHE A 18 11.22 -18.01 -9.13
N ARG A 19 11.18 -18.00 -10.47
CA ARG A 19 11.53 -16.86 -11.32
C ARG A 19 10.36 -16.50 -12.23
N PHE A 20 10.34 -15.27 -12.72
CA PHE A 20 9.36 -14.84 -13.71
C PHE A 20 9.73 -15.39 -15.09
N ASP A 21 8.77 -16.01 -15.77
CA ASP A 21 8.94 -16.45 -17.17
C ASP A 21 8.54 -15.33 -18.12
N ALA A 22 9.54 -14.66 -18.70
CA ALA A 22 9.34 -13.60 -19.67
C ALA A 22 9.30 -14.09 -21.13
N SER A 23 9.32 -15.41 -21.38
CA SER A 23 9.41 -15.97 -22.74
C SER A 23 8.20 -15.64 -23.62
N VAL A 24 7.05 -15.35 -23.02
CA VAL A 24 5.81 -14.97 -23.72
C VAL A 24 5.87 -13.58 -24.35
N PHE A 25 6.78 -12.70 -23.90
CA PHE A 25 6.90 -11.34 -24.41
C PHE A 25 7.85 -11.26 -25.60
N ASP A 26 7.43 -10.55 -26.64
CA ASP A 26 8.33 -10.17 -27.74
C ASP A 26 9.39 -9.16 -27.28
N ASP A 27 10.50 -9.05 -28.00
CA ASP A 27 11.62 -8.17 -27.62
C ASP A 27 11.20 -6.70 -27.48
N GLY A 28 10.20 -6.26 -28.24
CA GLY A 28 9.66 -4.89 -28.16
C GLY A 28 8.83 -4.57 -26.91
N CYS A 29 8.40 -5.57 -26.13
CA CYS A 29 7.55 -5.39 -24.95
C CYS A 29 7.97 -6.24 -23.74
N ARG A 30 9.17 -6.82 -23.77
CA ARG A 30 9.71 -7.64 -22.69
C ARG A 30 10.09 -6.75 -21.49
N PRO A 31 9.50 -6.95 -20.30
CA PRO A 31 9.86 -6.19 -19.12
C PRO A 31 11.28 -6.55 -18.65
N ALA A 32 11.97 -5.60 -18.02
CA ALA A 32 13.19 -5.92 -17.28
C ALA A 32 12.83 -6.80 -16.07
N LEU A 33 13.75 -7.66 -15.64
CA LEU A 33 13.55 -8.50 -14.46
C LEU A 33 14.31 -7.93 -13.27
N VAL A 34 13.67 -7.95 -12.10
CA VAL A 34 14.22 -7.38 -10.87
C VAL A 34 14.13 -8.40 -9.73
N ILE A 35 14.90 -8.13 -8.67
CA ILE A 35 14.94 -8.96 -7.46
C ILE A 35 15.33 -10.41 -7.82
N LYS A 36 16.54 -10.58 -8.38
CA LYS A 36 17.08 -11.88 -8.81
C LYS A 36 16.14 -12.61 -9.79
N ASP A 37 15.66 -11.88 -10.78
CA ASP A 37 14.76 -12.36 -11.84
C ASP A 37 13.40 -12.89 -11.35
N ARG A 38 13.00 -12.51 -10.14
CA ARG A 38 11.78 -13.01 -9.51
C ARG A 38 10.53 -12.30 -10.02
N PHE A 39 10.64 -11.03 -10.40
CA PHE A 39 9.50 -10.22 -10.82
C PHE A 39 9.82 -9.38 -12.05
N PRO A 40 8.82 -9.08 -12.89
CA PRO A 40 8.94 -8.09 -13.94
C PRO A 40 8.89 -6.68 -13.34
N GLU A 41 9.72 -5.78 -13.84
CA GLU A 41 9.62 -4.35 -13.57
C GLU A 41 8.49 -3.74 -14.41
N GLN A 42 7.78 -2.76 -13.85
CA GLN A 42 6.75 -2.01 -14.56
C GLN A 42 7.40 -0.86 -15.37
N ASN A 43 8.22 -1.21 -16.37
CA ASN A 43 8.98 -0.27 -17.18
C ASN A 43 8.53 -0.17 -18.65
N VAL A 44 7.61 -1.04 -19.08
CA VAL A 44 7.04 -1.02 -20.44
C VAL A 44 5.73 -0.24 -20.44
N PRO A 45 5.61 0.87 -21.19
CA PRO A 45 4.37 1.64 -21.28
C PRO A 45 3.18 0.80 -21.77
N GLY A 46 2.05 0.91 -21.08
CA GLY A 46 0.84 0.16 -21.43
C GLY A 46 0.85 -1.32 -21.01
N LEU A 47 1.94 -1.82 -20.45
CA LEU A 47 2.00 -3.15 -19.84
C LEU A 47 1.80 -3.06 -18.32
N TYR A 48 0.86 -3.84 -17.82
CA TYR A 48 0.52 -3.88 -16.40
C TYR A 48 0.54 -5.32 -15.89
N PHE A 49 0.90 -5.49 -14.62
CA PHE A 49 0.93 -6.77 -13.95
C PHE A 49 -0.09 -6.78 -12.81
N ALA A 50 -0.68 -7.96 -12.58
CA ALA A 50 -1.68 -8.20 -11.56
C ALA A 50 -1.35 -9.49 -10.80
N GLY A 51 -1.94 -9.67 -9.62
CA GLY A 51 -1.66 -10.83 -8.78
C GLY A 51 -0.34 -10.71 -8.03
N THR A 52 0.29 -11.84 -7.71
CA THR A 52 1.53 -11.89 -6.91
C THR A 52 2.72 -11.16 -7.53
N LEU A 53 2.67 -10.85 -8.83
CA LEU A 53 3.69 -10.07 -9.52
C LEU A 53 3.79 -8.63 -9.00
N THR A 54 2.70 -8.08 -8.45
CA THR A 54 2.72 -6.73 -7.84
C THR A 54 3.57 -6.68 -6.58
N GLN A 55 3.99 -7.83 -6.03
CA GLN A 55 4.98 -7.90 -4.95
C GLN A 55 6.29 -7.19 -5.30
N GLN A 56 6.58 -6.98 -6.59
CA GLN A 56 7.68 -6.14 -7.03
C GLN A 56 7.65 -4.72 -6.40
N ARG A 57 6.46 -4.18 -6.15
CA ARG A 57 6.26 -2.80 -5.64
C ARG A 57 6.51 -2.68 -4.14
N ASP A 58 6.28 -3.74 -3.39
CA ASP A 58 6.30 -3.75 -1.92
C ASP A 58 7.14 -4.92 -1.35
N PHE A 59 8.15 -5.38 -2.10
CA PHE A 59 8.92 -6.56 -1.75
C PHE A 59 9.52 -6.47 -0.34
N LYS A 60 9.13 -7.42 0.53
CA LYS A 60 9.46 -7.45 1.97
C LYS A 60 8.97 -6.24 2.78
N LYS A 61 8.05 -5.45 2.24
CA LYS A 61 7.47 -4.28 2.90
C LYS A 61 6.00 -4.48 3.22
N SER A 62 5.21 -5.06 2.31
CA SER A 62 3.79 -5.30 2.53
C SER A 62 3.37 -6.67 1.94
N THR A 63 2.06 -6.90 1.81
CA THR A 63 1.50 -8.25 1.60
C THR A 63 1.11 -8.58 0.17
N SER A 64 1.53 -7.83 -0.86
CA SER A 64 1.16 -8.15 -2.25
C SER A 64 1.71 -9.51 -2.75
N GLY A 65 2.56 -10.19 -1.98
CA GLY A 65 2.97 -11.58 -2.25
C GLY A 65 1.88 -12.64 -2.04
N PHE A 66 0.77 -12.31 -1.37
CA PHE A 66 -0.30 -13.25 -1.02
C PHE A 66 -1.67 -12.72 -1.43
N ILE A 67 -2.63 -13.63 -1.61
CA ILE A 67 -4.01 -13.31 -2.06
C ILE A 67 -4.68 -12.25 -1.20
N HIS A 68 -4.41 -12.25 0.11
CA HIS A 68 -4.98 -11.27 1.02
C HIS A 68 -4.53 -9.85 0.70
N GLY A 69 -3.32 -9.65 0.17
CA GLY A 69 -2.82 -8.34 -0.25
C GLY A 69 -3.14 -8.02 -1.70
N PHE A 70 -2.67 -8.84 -2.64
CA PHE A 70 -2.72 -8.48 -4.07
C PHE A 70 -4.14 -8.31 -4.61
N ARG A 71 -5.16 -8.94 -4.01
CA ARG A 71 -6.56 -8.79 -4.47
C ARG A 71 -7.02 -7.32 -4.44
N TYR A 72 -6.54 -6.55 -3.47
CA TYR A 72 -6.83 -5.12 -3.37
C TYR A 72 -6.03 -4.33 -4.39
N GLY A 73 -4.76 -4.68 -4.61
CA GLY A 73 -3.95 -4.11 -5.70
C GLY A 73 -4.55 -4.35 -7.09
N VAL A 74 -5.10 -5.55 -7.35
CA VAL A 74 -5.80 -5.89 -8.60
C VAL A 74 -7.06 -5.01 -8.77
N ARG A 75 -7.83 -4.81 -7.71
CA ARG A 75 -9.01 -3.93 -7.73
C ARG A 75 -8.63 -2.47 -7.97
N ALA A 76 -7.56 -1.99 -7.34
CA ALA A 76 -7.03 -0.66 -7.59
C ALA A 76 -6.55 -0.51 -9.04
N LEU A 77 -5.80 -1.48 -9.57
CA LEU A 77 -5.37 -1.49 -10.97
C LEU A 77 -6.56 -1.43 -11.92
N TYR A 78 -7.61 -2.21 -11.68
CA TYR A 78 -8.84 -2.15 -12.47
C TYR A 78 -9.40 -0.71 -12.51
N ARG A 79 -9.56 -0.06 -11.34
CA ARG A 79 -10.07 1.33 -11.27
C ARG A 79 -9.17 2.34 -11.96
N ILE A 80 -7.84 2.18 -11.86
CA ILE A 80 -6.88 3.03 -12.59
C ILE A 80 -7.07 2.88 -14.10
N LEU A 81 -7.21 1.65 -14.59
CA LEU A 81 -7.35 1.38 -16.01
C LEU A 81 -8.70 1.90 -16.55
N THR A 82 -9.80 1.72 -15.82
CA THR A 82 -11.10 2.26 -16.26
C THR A 82 -11.15 3.78 -16.22
N THR A 83 -10.50 4.39 -15.23
CA THR A 83 -10.34 5.85 -15.19
C THR A 83 -9.54 6.35 -16.40
N ARG A 84 -8.40 5.69 -16.69
CA ARG A 84 -7.47 6.12 -17.75
C ARG A 84 -8.02 5.92 -19.15
N TYR A 85 -8.68 4.80 -19.42
CA TYR A 85 -9.03 4.39 -20.78
C TYR A 85 -10.52 4.43 -21.08
N HIS A 86 -11.38 4.55 -20.06
CA HIS A 86 -12.83 4.54 -20.23
C HIS A 86 -13.52 5.78 -19.65
N GLY A 87 -12.77 6.73 -19.08
CA GLY A 87 -13.31 7.98 -18.55
C GLY A 87 -14.18 7.79 -17.31
N GLU A 88 -14.10 6.64 -16.65
CA GLU A 88 -14.80 6.40 -15.39
C GLU A 88 -14.16 7.22 -14.26
N SER A 89 -14.94 7.57 -13.24
CA SER A 89 -14.40 8.14 -12.00
C SER A 89 -14.10 7.04 -10.99
N TRP A 90 -13.11 7.25 -10.14
CA TRP A 90 -12.94 6.39 -8.96
C TRP A 90 -14.21 6.43 -8.11
N PRO A 91 -14.73 5.28 -7.64
CA PRO A 91 -15.93 5.26 -6.80
C PRO A 91 -15.75 6.10 -5.54
N ALA A 92 -16.68 7.03 -5.30
CA ALA A 92 -16.61 7.97 -4.19
C ALA A 92 -17.94 8.03 -3.44
N ALA A 93 -17.87 8.08 -2.11
CA ALA A 93 -19.00 8.45 -1.27
C ALA A 93 -18.95 9.96 -0.96
N THR A 94 -20.10 10.62 -0.97
CA THR A 94 -20.19 12.00 -0.49
C THR A 94 -20.18 12.00 1.03
N VAL A 95 -19.36 12.87 1.61
CA VAL A 95 -19.33 13.14 3.06
C VAL A 95 -19.66 14.61 3.26
N GLU A 96 -20.28 14.95 4.39
CA GLU A 96 -20.47 16.35 4.74
C GLU A 96 -19.09 17.02 4.91
N PRO A 97 -18.84 18.22 4.33
CA PRO A 97 -17.53 18.86 4.33
C PRO A 97 -17.21 19.53 5.68
N THR A 98 -17.51 18.85 6.79
CA THR A 98 -17.21 19.27 8.16
C THR A 98 -16.09 18.41 8.73
N GLN A 99 -15.34 18.97 9.68
CA GLN A 99 -14.27 18.24 10.34
C GLN A 99 -14.78 16.96 11.01
N ASP A 100 -15.91 17.05 11.72
CA ASP A 100 -16.48 15.94 12.47
C ASP A 100 -16.92 14.81 11.53
N ALA A 101 -17.70 15.12 10.48
CA ALA A 101 -18.18 14.10 9.54
C ALA A 101 -17.04 13.41 8.76
N ILE A 102 -15.99 14.15 8.39
CA ILE A 102 -14.81 13.59 7.74
C ILE A 102 -14.06 12.67 8.72
N SER A 103 -13.89 13.11 9.97
CA SER A 103 -13.18 12.33 11.00
C SER A 103 -13.94 11.04 11.32
N ASP A 104 -15.25 11.12 11.50
CA ASP A 104 -16.14 9.96 11.70
C ASP A 104 -16.06 8.96 10.54
N ALA A 105 -16.08 9.45 9.29
CA ALA A 105 -15.95 8.61 8.11
C ALA A 105 -14.59 7.90 8.06
N ILE A 106 -13.51 8.59 8.42
CA ILE A 106 -12.17 8.00 8.48
C ILE A 106 -12.11 6.93 9.58
N ILE A 107 -12.55 7.24 10.81
CA ILE A 107 -12.54 6.32 11.94
C ILE A 107 -13.34 5.06 11.62
N ALA A 108 -14.54 5.22 11.05
CA ALA A 108 -15.38 4.10 10.66
C ALA A 108 -14.67 3.16 9.68
N ARG A 109 -13.96 3.72 8.69
CA ARG A 109 -13.25 2.98 7.65
C ARG A 109 -12.01 2.26 8.17
N VAL A 110 -11.16 2.96 8.92
CA VAL A 110 -9.91 2.41 9.47
C VAL A 110 -10.18 1.19 10.36
N ASN A 111 -11.27 1.21 11.13
CA ASN A 111 -11.63 0.12 12.05
C ASN A 111 -12.15 -1.16 11.35
N VAL A 112 -12.60 -1.08 10.10
CA VAL A 112 -13.24 -2.23 9.40
C VAL A 112 -12.55 -2.62 8.09
N SER A 113 -11.63 -1.79 7.58
CA SER A 113 -11.03 -2.01 6.27
C SER A 113 -9.91 -3.04 6.30
N SER A 114 -10.27 -4.25 5.87
CA SER A 114 -9.29 -5.31 5.57
C SER A 114 -8.27 -4.90 4.49
N ALA A 115 -8.60 -3.96 3.61
CA ALA A 115 -7.68 -3.48 2.58
C ALA A 115 -6.56 -2.62 3.18
N LEU A 116 -6.90 -1.66 4.05
CA LEU A 116 -5.90 -0.83 4.74
C LEU A 116 -5.01 -1.69 5.64
N TRP A 117 -5.58 -2.70 6.29
CA TRP A 117 -4.82 -3.65 7.12
C TRP A 117 -3.83 -4.47 6.32
N GLN A 118 -4.28 -5.08 5.21
CA GLN A 118 -3.44 -5.99 4.43
C GLN A 118 -2.44 -5.22 3.55
N GLN A 119 -2.84 -4.11 2.95
CA GLN A 119 -1.99 -3.29 2.07
C GLN A 119 -1.49 -2.03 2.78
N PHE A 120 -1.08 -2.17 4.03
CA PHE A 120 -0.45 -1.11 4.80
C PHE A 120 0.73 -0.49 4.03
N SER A 121 0.90 0.82 4.19
CA SER A 121 1.87 1.65 3.46
C SER A 121 1.78 1.63 1.92
N VAL A 122 0.82 0.91 1.32
CA VAL A 122 0.66 0.77 -0.15
C VAL A 122 -0.65 1.39 -0.62
N LEU A 123 -1.77 1.03 0.02
CA LEU A 123 -3.09 1.60 -0.23
C LEU A 123 -3.49 2.53 0.91
N GLY A 124 -4.27 3.56 0.58
CA GLY A 124 -4.92 4.45 1.52
C GLY A 124 -6.31 4.83 1.03
N ASP A 125 -7.18 5.21 1.96
CA ASP A 125 -8.43 5.88 1.65
C ASP A 125 -8.14 7.38 1.48
N VAL A 126 -8.88 8.07 0.60
CA VAL A 126 -8.63 9.46 0.23
C VAL A 126 -9.87 10.29 0.46
N VAL A 127 -9.74 11.41 1.16
CA VAL A 127 -10.80 12.42 1.27
C VAL A 127 -10.36 13.65 0.50
N THR A 128 -11.06 13.98 -0.57
CA THR A 128 -10.84 15.22 -1.33
C THR A 128 -11.91 16.23 -0.93
N VAL A 129 -11.50 17.40 -0.45
CA VAL A 129 -12.40 18.50 -0.07
C VAL A 129 -12.15 19.69 -1.00
N ASP A 130 -13.21 20.11 -1.69
CA ASP A 130 -13.20 21.26 -2.58
C ASP A 130 -14.50 22.07 -2.45
N GLY A 131 -14.37 23.32 -2.01
CA GLY A 131 -15.50 24.17 -1.64
C GLY A 131 -16.41 23.49 -0.62
N ASP A 132 -17.68 23.32 -1.01
CA ASP A 132 -18.73 22.73 -0.18
C ASP A 132 -18.91 21.22 -0.45
N THR A 133 -17.91 20.56 -1.04
CA THR A 133 -17.96 19.13 -1.37
C THR A 133 -16.82 18.37 -0.74
N ALA A 134 -17.12 17.21 -0.14
CA ALA A 134 -16.14 16.23 0.30
C ALA A 134 -16.45 14.86 -0.31
N LEU A 135 -15.46 14.27 -0.96
CA LEU A 135 -15.54 12.95 -1.59
C LEU A 135 -14.57 11.99 -0.93
N TYR A 136 -15.08 10.84 -0.48
CA TYR A 136 -14.32 9.77 0.14
C TYR A 136 -14.11 8.63 -0.85
N GLN A 137 -12.86 8.35 -1.20
CA GLN A 137 -12.45 7.31 -2.13
C GLN A 137 -11.66 6.21 -1.43
N ASP A 138 -12.19 4.99 -1.49
CA ASP A 138 -11.59 3.83 -0.84
C ASP A 138 -10.40 3.27 -1.65
N GLU A 139 -9.39 2.76 -0.95
CA GLU A 139 -8.38 1.79 -1.43
C GLU A 139 -7.54 2.27 -2.61
N VAL A 140 -7.12 3.52 -2.56
CA VAL A 140 -6.31 4.17 -3.59
C VAL A 140 -4.82 3.88 -3.33
N PRO A 141 -4.03 3.50 -4.35
CA PRO A 141 -2.59 3.44 -4.19
C PRO A 141 -2.02 4.81 -3.81
N ILE A 142 -1.25 4.88 -2.72
CA ILE A 142 -0.70 6.14 -2.23
C ILE A 142 0.21 6.79 -3.28
N ALA A 143 0.98 5.96 -4.00
CA ALA A 143 1.78 6.42 -5.13
C ALA A 143 0.94 7.05 -6.25
N TYR A 144 -0.25 6.49 -6.55
CA TYR A 144 -1.16 7.06 -7.55
C TYR A 144 -1.64 8.46 -7.16
N VAL A 145 -1.88 8.71 -5.87
CA VAL A 145 -2.23 10.05 -5.37
C VAL A 145 -1.04 11.01 -5.49
N ALA A 146 0.15 10.56 -5.07
CA ALA A 146 1.38 11.36 -5.12
C ALA A 146 1.78 11.74 -6.56
N ASP A 147 1.51 10.85 -7.52
CA ASP A 147 1.74 11.08 -8.95
C ASP A 147 0.66 11.98 -9.60
N GLY A 148 -0.29 12.51 -8.82
CA GLY A 148 -1.34 13.41 -9.30
C GLY A 148 -2.53 12.72 -9.96
N GLY A 149 -2.75 11.43 -9.70
CA GLY A 149 -3.80 10.62 -10.34
C GLY A 149 -5.24 11.09 -10.10
N PHE A 150 -5.47 11.96 -9.11
CA PHE A 150 -6.76 12.62 -8.88
C PHE A 150 -6.78 14.11 -9.28
N GLY A 151 -5.74 14.57 -9.97
CA GLY A 151 -5.59 15.98 -10.32
C GLY A 151 -5.44 16.89 -9.09
N PRO A 152 -5.49 18.22 -9.31
CA PRO A 152 -5.41 19.20 -8.25
C PRO A 152 -6.67 19.17 -7.38
N ALA A 153 -6.49 19.47 -6.09
CA ALA A 153 -7.57 19.75 -5.16
C ALA A 153 -7.04 20.67 -4.07
N ARG A 154 -7.90 21.56 -3.57
CA ARG A 154 -7.53 22.49 -2.50
C ARG A 154 -7.07 21.75 -1.25
N HIS A 155 -7.82 20.72 -0.86
CA HIS A 155 -7.49 19.89 0.29
C HIS A 155 -7.66 18.41 -0.06
N ARG A 156 -6.65 17.60 0.29
CA ARG A 156 -6.73 16.15 0.18
C ARG A 156 -6.06 15.48 1.37
N PHE A 157 -6.79 14.57 2.01
CA PHE A 157 -6.30 13.73 3.09
C PHE A 157 -6.14 12.32 2.57
N VAL A 158 -4.99 11.70 2.79
CA VAL A 158 -4.74 10.29 2.49
C VAL A 158 -4.52 9.59 3.80
N VAL A 159 -5.39 8.63 4.10
CA VAL A 159 -5.38 7.87 5.35
C VAL A 159 -4.99 6.44 5.05
N ASN A 160 -3.99 5.92 5.75
CA ASN A 160 -3.58 4.54 5.64
C ASN A 160 -3.06 4.01 6.98
N LEU A 161 -2.75 2.73 7.00
CA LEU A 161 -2.08 2.09 8.14
C LEU A 161 -0.59 1.93 7.86
N GLU A 162 0.26 2.14 8.86
CA GLU A 162 1.72 1.98 8.79
C GLU A 162 2.29 1.45 10.11
N TYR A 163 3.40 0.72 10.01
CA TYR A 163 4.21 0.39 11.19
C TYR A 163 5.12 1.56 11.57
N GLY A 164 5.36 1.71 12.86
CA GLY A 164 6.33 2.68 13.38
C GLY A 164 7.77 2.31 13.02
N ALA A 165 8.67 3.29 13.17
CA ALA A 165 10.09 3.06 12.95
C ALA A 165 10.62 2.00 13.94
N GLY A 166 11.44 1.06 13.46
CA GLY A 166 12.02 0.02 14.31
C GLY A 166 11.05 -1.06 14.80
N HIS A 167 9.82 -1.14 14.26
CA HIS A 167 8.84 -2.18 14.63
C HIS A 167 9.35 -3.63 14.44
N ASP A 168 10.32 -3.83 13.55
CA ASP A 168 10.95 -5.11 13.22
C ASP A 168 12.20 -5.40 14.07
N SER A 169 12.63 -4.45 14.91
CA SER A 169 13.80 -4.57 15.78
C SER A 169 13.48 -5.10 17.17
N VAL A 170 12.20 -5.28 17.48
CA VAL A 170 11.69 -5.64 18.81
C VAL A 170 10.88 -6.93 18.70
N ASP A 171 11.02 -7.83 19.69
CA ASP A 171 10.19 -9.04 19.75
C ASP A 171 8.71 -8.62 19.96
N PRO A 172 7.79 -8.99 19.05
CA PRO A 172 6.38 -8.63 19.18
C PRO A 172 5.71 -9.18 20.45
N PHE A 173 6.30 -10.19 21.08
CA PHE A 173 5.85 -10.80 22.33
C PHE A 173 6.53 -10.22 23.58
N ASP A 174 7.46 -9.27 23.43
CA ASP A 174 8.06 -8.60 24.57
C ASP A 174 7.05 -7.62 25.20
N ILE A 175 6.55 -8.00 26.37
CA ILE A 175 5.58 -7.24 27.16
C ILE A 175 6.23 -6.10 27.96
N SER A 176 7.56 -6.03 28.03
CA SER A 176 8.28 -4.96 28.73
C SER A 176 8.39 -3.68 27.91
N VAL A 177 8.14 -3.78 26.61
CA VAL A 177 8.11 -2.67 25.67
C VAL A 177 6.87 -1.84 25.94
N SER A 178 7.06 -0.60 26.40
CA SER A 178 5.97 0.36 26.60
C SER A 178 5.33 0.67 25.25
N ARG A 179 3.99 0.59 25.21
CA ARG A 179 3.18 0.94 24.04
C ARG A 179 2.30 2.12 24.44
N PRO A 180 2.14 3.14 23.58
CA PRO A 180 1.11 4.15 23.79
C PRO A 180 -0.22 3.44 24.04
N ALA A 181 -0.96 3.90 25.05
CA ALA A 181 -2.28 3.36 25.32
C ALA A 181 -3.22 3.68 24.14
N GLU A 182 -4.24 2.84 23.93
CA GLU A 182 -5.21 3.02 22.82
C GLU A 182 -5.86 4.40 22.83
N ASN A 183 -6.06 4.98 24.02
CA ASN A 183 -6.67 6.29 24.24
C ASN A 183 -5.64 7.44 24.42
N ASP A 184 -4.35 7.20 24.19
CA ASP A 184 -3.30 8.21 24.28
C ASP A 184 -3.03 8.86 22.92
N ALA A 185 -3.97 9.69 22.47
CA ALA A 185 -3.86 10.40 21.19
C ALA A 185 -2.62 11.32 21.12
N ALA A 186 -2.15 11.85 22.26
CA ALA A 186 -1.01 12.76 22.32
C ALA A 186 0.31 12.05 21.95
N ASN A 187 0.48 10.80 22.40
CA ASN A 187 1.69 10.00 22.14
C ASN A 187 1.47 8.93 21.05
N ALA A 188 0.35 8.99 20.34
CA ALA A 188 0.00 8.06 19.26
C ALA A 188 1.09 7.86 18.21
N HIS A 189 1.81 8.95 17.89
CA HIS A 189 2.89 8.96 16.89
C HIS A 189 4.09 8.08 17.26
N ASP A 190 4.21 7.69 18.54
CA ASP A 190 5.23 6.78 19.07
C ASP A 190 4.83 5.30 18.95
N SER A 191 3.65 5.00 18.38
CA SER A 191 3.23 3.62 18.17
C SER A 191 4.16 2.90 17.19
N ALA A 192 4.82 1.86 17.67
CA ALA A 192 5.64 0.97 16.85
C ALA A 192 4.77 0.03 15.99
N TYR A 193 3.57 -0.30 16.45
CA TYR A 193 2.67 -1.24 15.77
C TYR A 193 1.87 -0.55 14.67
N LEU A 194 1.10 -1.34 13.93
CA LEU A 194 0.28 -0.83 12.84
C LEU A 194 -0.72 0.21 13.36
N HIS A 195 -0.60 1.45 12.89
CA HIS A 195 -1.42 2.59 13.34
C HIS A 195 -1.84 3.47 12.15
N PRO A 196 -2.89 4.29 12.32
CA PRO A 196 -3.33 5.22 11.28
C PRO A 196 -2.31 6.35 11.04
N VAL A 197 -2.17 6.72 9.78
CA VAL A 197 -1.35 7.84 9.32
C VAL A 197 -2.18 8.68 8.38
N VAL A 198 -2.19 10.00 8.60
CA VAL A 198 -2.92 10.97 7.78
C VAL A 198 -1.91 11.87 7.08
N ARG A 199 -1.91 11.83 5.75
CA ARG A 199 -1.14 12.74 4.92
C ARG A 199 -2.05 13.82 4.38
N TYR A 200 -1.67 15.07 4.57
CA TYR A 200 -2.41 16.21 4.05
C TYR A 200 -1.69 16.85 2.87
N TYR A 201 -2.39 16.89 1.74
CA TYR A 201 -1.98 17.57 0.53
C TYR A 201 -2.82 18.84 0.34
N ARG A 202 -2.14 19.93 -0.01
CA ARG A 202 -2.74 21.19 -0.41
C ARG A 202 -2.31 21.52 -1.82
N ASP A 203 -3.28 21.72 -2.71
CA ASP A 203 -3.02 22.05 -4.12
C ASP A 203 -2.07 21.04 -4.80
N GLY A 204 -2.22 19.75 -4.45
CA GLY A 204 -1.39 18.64 -4.95
C GLY A 204 -0.01 18.50 -4.30
N GLN A 205 0.40 19.41 -3.42
CA GLN A 205 1.66 19.32 -2.70
C GLN A 205 1.46 18.77 -1.29
N LEU A 206 2.34 17.86 -0.86
CA LEU A 206 2.31 17.36 0.53
C LEU A 206 2.66 18.52 1.47
N ALA A 207 1.67 18.94 2.28
CA ALA A 207 1.79 20.06 3.18
C ALA A 207 2.12 19.62 4.61
N VAL A 208 1.50 18.53 5.08
CA VAL A 208 1.72 17.98 6.42
C VAL A 208 1.68 16.46 6.38
N PHE A 209 2.56 15.83 7.16
CA PHE A 209 2.54 14.41 7.47
C PHE A 209 2.21 14.24 8.95
N VAL A 210 1.01 13.74 9.26
CA VAL A 210 0.56 13.55 10.65
C VAL A 210 0.47 12.06 10.95
N LYS A 211 1.19 11.61 11.99
CA LYS A 211 0.98 10.30 12.61
C LYS A 211 0.00 10.49 13.75
N GLU A 212 -1.28 10.31 13.50
CA GLU A 212 -2.33 10.43 14.52
C GLU A 212 -3.01 9.07 14.71
N CYS A 213 -3.18 8.65 15.96
CA CYS A 213 -4.17 7.64 16.31
C CYS A 213 -5.47 8.42 16.49
N LEU A 214 -6.42 8.21 15.58
CA LEU A 214 -7.76 8.76 15.72
C LEU A 214 -8.43 7.99 16.88
N ALA A 215 -8.57 8.64 18.03
CA ALA A 215 -9.25 8.11 19.20
C ALA A 215 -10.73 8.53 19.21
#